data_AF-A0A2V9B9Y3-F1
#
_entry.id   AF-A0A2V9B9Y3-F1
#
_cell.length_a   1.000
_cell.length_b   1.000
_cell.length_c   1.000
_cell.angle_alpha   90.00
_cell.angle_beta   90.00
_cell.angle_gamma   90.00
#
_symmetry.space_group_name_H-M   'P 1'
#
loop_
_entity.id
_entity.type
_entity.pdbx_description
1 polymer ?
#
loop_
_entity_poly.entity_id
_entity_poly.type
_entity_poly.pdbx_seq_one_letter_code
_entity_poly.pdbx_strand_id
1 'polypeptide(L)'
;MVFAAAYQSKDPSTRAASLIRFANAFPDSARASQAMAIAAASYQQAQQYPKMLEVANGILTKDPNDVSMMILLADYYSEKGEQLDKAESYARKAVDLLGAAKKPEGVSDEDWQRQVSLQKGLALSALGQANISRKRDVQALENFKAAAPLLKPDAVTYGRNQYRLGFALLNLKRIPEARAALTEAASVDSPYRGLAQQARKKSS
;
A
#
# COMPACT_ATOMS: atom_id res chain seq x y z
N MET A 1 -12.92 -27.45 -13.19
CA MET A 1 -11.53 -27.63 -12.69
C MET A 1 -10.62 -26.41 -12.88
N VAL A 2 -10.82 -25.52 -13.87
CA VAL A 2 -9.92 -24.36 -14.12
C VAL A 2 -9.96 -23.29 -13.01
N PHE A 3 -11.10 -23.13 -12.32
CA PHE A 3 -11.33 -22.07 -11.32
C PHE A 3 -10.46 -22.17 -10.06
N ALA A 4 -10.17 -23.38 -9.56
CA ALA A 4 -9.35 -23.57 -8.35
C ALA A 4 -7.84 -23.46 -8.65
N ALA A 5 -7.40 -23.89 -9.84
CA ALA A 5 -5.98 -23.88 -10.22
C ALA A 5 -5.41 -22.47 -10.42
N ALA A 6 -6.23 -21.51 -10.88
CA ALA A 6 -5.81 -20.13 -11.10
C ALA A 6 -5.36 -19.43 -9.81
N TYR A 7 -6.02 -19.71 -8.68
CA TYR A 7 -5.70 -19.14 -7.37
C TYR A 7 -4.56 -19.88 -6.65
N GLN A 8 -4.32 -21.14 -7.00
CA GLN A 8 -3.32 -22.00 -6.33
C GLN A 8 -1.92 -21.93 -6.96
N SER A 9 -1.76 -21.25 -8.10
CA SER A 9 -0.42 -21.08 -8.68
C SER A 9 0.51 -20.34 -7.72
N LYS A 10 1.65 -20.97 -7.40
CA LYS A 10 2.71 -20.37 -6.56
C LYS A 10 3.46 -19.26 -7.28
N ASP A 11 3.49 -19.30 -8.62
CA ASP A 11 4.11 -18.26 -9.44
C ASP A 11 3.15 -17.06 -9.61
N PRO A 12 3.51 -15.85 -9.11
CA PRO A 12 2.60 -14.70 -9.15
C PRO A 12 2.28 -14.23 -10.58
N SER A 13 3.22 -14.38 -11.52
CA SER A 13 2.99 -14.02 -12.93
C SER A 13 1.94 -14.91 -13.58
N THR A 14 2.04 -16.22 -13.37
CA THR A 14 1.09 -17.22 -13.87
C THR A 14 -0.28 -17.08 -13.22
N ARG A 15 -0.32 -16.77 -11.91
CA ARG A 15 -1.56 -16.43 -11.19
C ARG A 15 -2.26 -15.25 -11.85
N ALA A 16 -1.55 -14.14 -12.05
CA ALA A 16 -2.10 -12.94 -12.68
C ALA A 16 -2.68 -13.23 -14.08
N ALA A 17 -1.92 -13.91 -14.93
CA ALA A 17 -2.37 -14.25 -16.28
C ALA A 17 -3.61 -15.16 -16.28
N SER A 18 -3.72 -16.08 -15.32
CA SER A 18 -4.87 -16.98 -15.20
C SER A 18 -6.13 -16.25 -14.73
N LEU A 19 -5.98 -15.31 -13.79
CA LEU A 19 -7.08 -14.47 -13.29
C LEU A 19 -7.61 -13.53 -14.37
N ILE A 20 -6.73 -12.94 -15.18
CA ILE A 20 -7.13 -12.10 -16.32
C ILE A 20 -7.87 -12.92 -17.36
N ARG A 21 -7.37 -14.13 -17.69
CA ARG A 21 -8.08 -15.04 -18.60
C ARG A 21 -9.47 -15.39 -18.09
N PHE A 22 -9.61 -15.66 -16.79
CA PHE A 22 -10.91 -15.89 -16.16
C PHE A 22 -11.82 -14.65 -16.27
N ALA A 23 -11.32 -13.46 -15.91
CA ALA A 23 -12.11 -12.23 -15.97
C ALA A 23 -12.59 -11.90 -17.39
N ASN A 24 -11.74 -12.14 -18.41
CA ASN A 24 -12.09 -11.93 -19.81
C ASN A 24 -13.09 -12.95 -20.34
N ALA A 25 -13.05 -14.20 -19.85
CA ALA A 25 -13.99 -15.24 -20.25
C ALA A 25 -15.38 -15.06 -19.58
N PHE A 26 -15.44 -14.40 -18.42
CA PHE A 26 -16.65 -14.21 -17.63
C PHE A 26 -16.83 -12.75 -17.20
N PRO A 27 -16.91 -11.79 -18.14
CA PRO A 27 -16.85 -10.36 -17.83
C PRO A 27 -18.01 -9.87 -16.94
N ASP A 28 -19.17 -10.52 -17.01
CA ASP A 28 -20.36 -10.15 -16.23
C ASP A 28 -20.39 -10.81 -14.83
N SER A 29 -19.38 -11.61 -14.49
CA SER A 29 -19.30 -12.22 -13.18
C SER A 29 -18.87 -11.20 -12.13
N ALA A 30 -19.55 -11.16 -10.98
CA ALA A 30 -19.09 -10.42 -9.80
C ALA A 30 -17.64 -10.78 -9.38
N ARG A 31 -17.18 -11.98 -9.74
CA ARG A 31 -15.81 -12.45 -9.47
C ARG A 31 -14.77 -11.93 -10.46
N ALA A 32 -15.18 -11.39 -11.62
CA ALA A 32 -14.26 -10.87 -12.63
C ALA A 32 -13.51 -9.64 -12.10
N SER A 33 -14.21 -8.71 -11.45
CA SER A 33 -13.58 -7.53 -10.84
C SER A 33 -12.59 -7.91 -9.74
N GLN A 34 -12.97 -8.86 -8.88
CA GLN A 34 -12.07 -9.38 -7.85
C GLN A 34 -10.84 -10.06 -8.45
N ALA A 35 -11.01 -10.86 -9.50
CA ALA A 35 -9.91 -11.53 -10.19
C ALA A 35 -8.93 -10.51 -10.80
N MET A 36 -9.43 -9.44 -11.41
CA MET A 36 -8.60 -8.36 -11.96
C MET A 36 -7.79 -7.64 -10.86
N ALA A 37 -8.42 -7.32 -9.72
CA ALA A 37 -7.71 -6.71 -8.60
C ALA A 37 -6.57 -7.60 -8.06
N ILE A 38 -6.83 -8.90 -7.92
CA ILE A 38 -5.81 -9.87 -7.49
C ILE A 38 -4.72 -10.03 -8.56
N ALA A 39 -5.07 -9.93 -9.85
CA ALA A 39 -4.09 -9.97 -10.92
C ALA A 39 -3.12 -8.78 -10.87
N ALA A 40 -3.60 -7.56 -10.61
CA ALA A 40 -2.76 -6.39 -10.43
C ALA A 40 -1.76 -6.57 -9.28
N ALA A 41 -2.24 -7.02 -8.11
CA ALA A 41 -1.38 -7.30 -6.95
C ALA A 41 -0.38 -8.44 -7.23
N SER A 42 -0.78 -9.46 -8.00
CA SER A 42 0.09 -10.57 -8.38
C SER A 42 1.19 -10.13 -9.36
N TYR A 43 0.89 -9.21 -10.29
CA TYR A 43 1.93 -8.60 -11.13
C TYR A 43 2.86 -7.69 -10.33
N GLN A 44 2.37 -6.98 -9.31
CA GLN A 44 3.24 -6.26 -8.38
C GLN A 44 4.21 -7.22 -7.68
N GLN A 45 3.71 -8.35 -7.17
CA GLN A 45 4.53 -9.37 -6.51
C GLN A 45 5.57 -9.98 -7.46
N ALA A 46 5.22 -10.17 -8.74
CA ALA A 46 6.15 -10.62 -9.78
C ALA A 46 7.08 -9.51 -10.29
N GLN A 47 7.01 -8.29 -9.75
CA GLN A 47 7.75 -7.10 -10.21
C GLN A 47 7.50 -6.76 -11.69
N GLN A 48 6.37 -7.21 -12.27
CA GLN A 48 5.94 -6.90 -13.63
C GLN A 48 5.15 -5.60 -13.66
N TYR A 49 5.81 -4.50 -13.28
CA TYR A 49 5.16 -3.21 -13.06
C TYR A 49 4.38 -2.66 -14.26
N PRO A 50 4.86 -2.76 -15.53
CA PRO A 50 4.06 -2.29 -16.67
C PRO A 50 2.69 -2.97 -16.77
N LYS A 51 2.62 -4.28 -16.52
CA LYS A 51 1.35 -5.02 -16.53
C LYS A 51 0.49 -4.71 -15.31
N MET A 52 1.12 -4.52 -14.14
CA MET A 52 0.40 -4.07 -12.95
C MET A 52 -0.27 -2.71 -13.21
N LEU A 53 0.45 -1.76 -13.80
CA LEU A 53 -0.06 -0.44 -14.16
C LEU A 53 -1.21 -0.54 -15.17
N GLU A 54 -1.07 -1.36 -16.22
CA GLU A 54 -2.12 -1.58 -17.21
C GLU A 54 -3.43 -2.07 -16.56
N VAL A 55 -3.33 -3.13 -15.75
CA VAL A 55 -4.50 -3.71 -15.07
C VAL A 55 -5.11 -2.73 -14.07
N ALA A 56 -4.31 -2.09 -13.22
CA ALA A 56 -4.79 -1.18 -12.19
C ALA A 56 -5.46 0.07 -12.78
N ASN A 57 -4.87 0.69 -13.82
CA ASN A 57 -5.50 1.82 -14.51
C ASN A 57 -6.76 1.39 -15.27
N GLY A 58 -6.79 0.18 -15.83
CA GLY A 58 -7.99 -0.38 -16.45
C GLY A 58 -9.15 -0.55 -15.46
N ILE A 59 -8.86 -0.98 -14.23
CA ILE A 59 -9.86 -1.04 -13.15
C ILE A 59 -10.35 0.37 -12.80
N LEU A 60 -9.44 1.33 -12.55
CA LEU A 60 -9.82 2.71 -12.19
C LEU A 60 -10.58 3.46 -13.28
N THR A 61 -10.43 3.05 -14.54
CA THR A 61 -11.24 3.59 -15.64
C THR A 61 -12.71 3.17 -15.52
N LYS A 62 -12.97 1.95 -15.02
CA LYS A 62 -14.32 1.40 -14.84
C LYS A 62 -14.92 1.77 -13.49
N ASP A 63 -14.11 1.70 -12.44
CA ASP A 63 -14.46 2.10 -11.09
C ASP A 63 -13.43 3.12 -10.56
N PRO A 64 -13.67 4.42 -10.78
CA PRO A 64 -12.80 5.48 -10.29
C PRO A 64 -12.73 5.60 -8.78
N ASN A 65 -13.46 4.77 -8.02
CA ASN A 65 -13.51 4.74 -6.56
C ASN A 65 -12.93 3.43 -5.98
N ASP A 66 -12.30 2.57 -6.78
CA ASP A 66 -11.61 1.38 -6.26
C ASP A 66 -10.43 1.79 -5.37
N VAL A 67 -10.66 1.74 -4.06
CA VAL A 67 -9.70 2.13 -3.02
C VAL A 67 -8.42 1.29 -3.09
N SER A 68 -8.54 0.00 -3.41
CA SER A 68 -7.38 -0.89 -3.44
C SER A 68 -6.42 -0.52 -4.56
N MET A 69 -6.96 -0.20 -5.75
CA MET A 69 -6.15 0.23 -6.89
C MET A 69 -5.58 1.64 -6.71
N MET A 70 -6.33 2.54 -6.05
CA MET A 70 -5.78 3.85 -5.67
C MET A 70 -4.56 3.70 -4.75
N ILE A 71 -4.65 2.87 -3.71
CA ILE A 71 -3.53 2.63 -2.78
C ILE A 71 -2.35 1.99 -3.50
N LEU A 72 -2.61 0.99 -4.35
CA LEU A 72 -1.57 0.30 -5.13
C LEU A 72 -0.79 1.28 -6.01
N LEU A 73 -1.50 2.11 -6.78
CA LEU A 73 -0.87 3.09 -7.66
C LEU A 73 -0.20 4.22 -6.87
N ALA A 74 -0.80 4.66 -5.76
CA ALA A 74 -0.19 5.68 -4.89
C ALA A 74 1.13 5.20 -4.28
N ASP A 75 1.19 3.98 -3.74
CA ASP A 75 2.43 3.43 -3.19
C ASP A 75 3.48 3.25 -4.29
N TYR A 76 3.10 2.72 -5.46
CA TYR A 76 4.03 2.60 -6.60
C TYR A 76 4.61 3.94 -7.06
N TYR A 77 3.76 4.92 -7.35
CA TYR A 77 4.19 6.24 -7.85
C TYR A 77 5.00 7.00 -6.80
N SER A 78 4.59 6.95 -5.53
CA SER A 78 5.33 7.60 -4.43
C SER A 78 6.73 7.01 -4.22
N GLU A 79 6.87 5.68 -4.27
CA GLU A 79 8.15 4.98 -4.18
C GLU A 79 9.08 5.29 -5.36
N LYS A 80 8.53 5.43 -6.57
CA LYS A 80 9.31 5.81 -7.75
C LYS A 80 9.67 7.29 -7.82
N GLY A 81 9.00 8.14 -7.04
CA GLY A 81 9.14 9.58 -7.20
C GLY A 81 8.52 10.10 -8.49
N GLU A 82 7.63 9.33 -9.11
CA GLU A 82 7.03 9.61 -10.41
C GLU A 82 5.53 9.91 -10.26
N GLN A 83 4.95 10.69 -11.19
CA GLN A 83 3.52 11.01 -11.19
C GLN A 83 2.98 11.41 -9.80
N LEU A 84 3.76 12.21 -9.06
CA LEU A 84 3.51 12.51 -7.65
C LEU A 84 2.15 13.18 -7.41
N ASP A 85 1.65 13.97 -8.37
CA ASP A 85 0.28 14.51 -8.30
C ASP A 85 -0.79 13.40 -8.27
N LYS A 86 -0.63 12.35 -9.08
CA LYS A 86 -1.52 11.19 -9.04
C LYS A 86 -1.35 10.41 -7.75
N ALA A 87 -0.11 10.20 -7.29
CA ALA A 87 0.17 9.49 -6.05
C ALA A 87 -0.57 10.14 -4.87
N GLU A 88 -0.42 11.45 -4.73
CA GLU A 88 -1.07 12.19 -3.65
C GLU A 88 -2.60 12.23 -3.83
N SER A 89 -3.09 12.43 -5.06
CA SER A 89 -4.53 12.47 -5.34
C SER A 89 -5.21 11.14 -5.02
N TYR A 90 -4.62 10.02 -5.43
CA TYR A 90 -5.15 8.68 -5.15
C TYR A 90 -5.08 8.35 -3.67
N ALA A 91 -3.96 8.66 -3.00
CA ALA A 91 -3.85 8.42 -1.57
C ALA A 91 -4.87 9.23 -0.75
N ARG A 92 -5.04 10.53 -1.03
CA ARG A 92 -6.04 11.37 -0.35
C ARG A 92 -7.46 10.87 -0.58
N LYS A 93 -7.80 10.59 -1.85
CA LYS A 93 -9.13 10.07 -2.19
C LYS A 93 -9.42 8.74 -1.51
N ALA A 94 -8.44 7.84 -1.43
CA ALA A 94 -8.58 6.58 -0.70
C ALA A 94 -8.85 6.81 0.80
N VAL A 95 -8.13 7.73 1.44
CA VAL A 95 -8.37 8.10 2.85
C VAL A 95 -9.79 8.64 3.06
N ASP A 96 -10.26 9.51 2.17
CA ASP A 96 -11.60 10.12 2.26
C ASP A 96 -12.69 9.06 2.06
N LEU A 97 -12.56 8.21 1.04
CA LEU A 97 -13.50 7.12 0.76
C LEU A 97 -13.58 6.13 1.93
N LEU A 98 -12.44 5.79 2.54
CA LEU A 98 -12.39 4.91 3.72
C LEU A 98 -13.00 5.56 4.95
N GLY A 99 -12.89 6.89 5.10
CA GLY A 99 -13.56 7.63 6.17
C GLY A 99 -15.10 7.65 6.04
N ALA A 100 -15.61 7.57 4.81
CA ALA A 100 -17.04 7.53 4.52
C ALA A 100 -17.60 6.11 4.31
N ALA A 101 -16.73 5.09 4.32
CA ALA A 101 -17.10 3.73 3.98
C ALA A 101 -18.04 3.13 5.04
N LYS A 102 -19.11 2.48 4.58
CA LYS A 102 -20.04 1.75 5.44
C LYS A 102 -19.65 0.28 5.49
N LYS A 103 -19.73 -0.29 6.68
CA LYS A 103 -19.49 -1.72 6.88
C LYS A 103 -20.45 -2.55 6.01
N PRO A 104 -19.95 -3.48 5.18
CA PRO A 104 -20.80 -4.40 4.45
C PRO A 104 -21.57 -5.35 5.39
N GLU A 105 -22.74 -5.80 4.94
CA GLU A 105 -23.49 -6.85 5.63
C GLU A 105 -22.68 -8.15 5.70
N GLY A 106 -22.78 -8.88 6.82
CA GLY A 106 -22.05 -10.15 7.02
C GLY A 106 -20.57 -10.01 7.40
N VAL A 107 -20.02 -8.79 7.44
CA VAL A 107 -18.65 -8.53 7.94
C VAL A 107 -18.71 -8.18 9.44
N SER A 108 -17.83 -8.79 10.24
CA SER A 108 -17.70 -8.47 11.66
C SER A 108 -17.18 -7.04 11.85
N ASP A 109 -17.51 -6.39 12.97
CA ASP A 109 -16.99 -5.05 13.24
C ASP A 109 -15.46 -5.06 13.34
N GLU A 110 -14.89 -6.12 13.92
CA GLU A 110 -13.44 -6.27 14.05
C GLU A 110 -12.76 -6.39 12.68
N ASP A 111 -13.25 -7.26 11.80
CA ASP A 111 -12.65 -7.44 10.47
C ASP A 111 -12.81 -6.19 9.61
N TRP A 112 -13.96 -5.52 9.71
CA TRP A 112 -14.19 -4.25 9.04
C TRP A 112 -13.21 -3.17 9.51
N GLN A 113 -13.08 -2.97 10.82
CA GLN A 113 -12.16 -1.99 11.38
C GLN A 113 -10.70 -2.33 11.04
N ARG A 114 -10.33 -3.62 11.05
CA ARG A 114 -9.00 -4.08 10.65
C ARG A 114 -8.73 -3.75 9.19
N GLN A 115 -9.68 -4.04 8.29
CA GLN A 115 -9.55 -3.75 6.85
C GLN A 115 -9.42 -2.25 6.58
N VAL A 116 -10.34 -1.45 7.12
CA VAL A 116 -10.34 0.02 6.92
C VAL A 116 -9.08 0.63 7.49
N SER A 117 -8.67 0.23 8.69
CA SER A 117 -7.44 0.74 9.32
C SER A 117 -6.22 0.43 8.48
N LEU A 118 -6.05 -0.82 8.05
CA LEU A 118 -4.90 -1.22 7.22
C LEU A 118 -4.85 -0.41 5.91
N GLN A 119 -5.97 -0.34 5.18
CA GLN A 119 -6.02 0.40 3.91
C GLN A 119 -5.77 1.90 4.11
N LYS A 120 -6.35 2.50 5.16
CA LYS A 120 -6.14 3.92 5.48
C LYS A 120 -4.70 4.19 5.87
N GLY A 121 -4.09 3.31 6.67
CA GLY A 121 -2.68 3.38 7.04
C GLY A 121 -1.76 3.30 5.82
N LEU A 122 -2.04 2.40 4.88
CA LEU A 122 -1.28 2.26 3.64
C LEU A 122 -1.38 3.51 2.76
N ALA A 123 -2.59 4.05 2.61
CA ALA A 123 -2.83 5.29 1.86
C ALA A 123 -2.06 6.47 2.47
N LEU A 124 -2.14 6.64 3.79
CA LEU A 124 -1.40 7.68 4.52
C LEU A 124 0.13 7.49 4.38
N SER A 125 0.62 6.25 4.42
CA SER A 125 2.05 5.97 4.22
C SER A 125 2.51 6.30 2.80
N ALA A 126 1.71 5.98 1.77
CA ALA A 126 2.01 6.38 0.38
C ALA A 126 1.98 7.91 0.22
N LEU A 127 1.02 8.59 0.85
CA LEU A 127 0.94 10.05 0.86
C LEU A 127 2.16 10.68 1.52
N GLY A 128 2.59 10.13 2.66
CA GLY A 128 3.81 10.54 3.34
C GLY A 128 5.04 10.37 2.45
N GLN A 129 5.15 9.25 1.73
CA GLN A 129 6.25 9.00 0.81
C GLN A 129 6.26 9.98 -0.37
N ALA A 130 5.09 10.29 -0.94
CA ALA A 130 5.00 11.30 -1.99
C ALA A 130 5.44 12.69 -1.48
N ASN A 131 5.09 13.03 -0.23
CA ASN A 131 5.54 14.25 0.42
C ASN A 131 7.07 14.28 0.61
N ILE A 132 7.71 13.16 0.98
CA ILE A 132 9.19 13.06 1.02
C ILE A 132 9.79 13.39 -0.35
N SER A 133 9.29 12.77 -1.42
CA SER A 133 9.78 13.02 -2.79
C SER A 133 9.63 14.48 -3.24
N ARG A 134 8.69 15.22 -2.62
CA ARG A 134 8.50 16.67 -2.84
C ARG A 134 9.21 17.57 -1.83
N LYS A 135 10.04 17.04 -0.93
CA LYS A 135 10.70 17.79 0.16
C LYS A 135 9.70 18.47 1.11
N ARG A 136 8.51 17.88 1.26
CA ARG A 136 7.42 18.31 2.15
C ARG A 136 7.50 17.54 3.47
N ASP A 137 8.64 17.59 4.14
CA ASP A 137 8.96 16.69 5.26
C ASP A 137 8.02 16.85 6.47
N VAL A 138 7.48 18.07 6.70
CA VAL A 138 6.47 18.31 7.75
C VAL A 138 5.18 17.54 7.45
N GLN A 139 4.67 17.64 6.22
CA GLN A 139 3.48 16.89 5.81
C GLN A 139 3.75 15.38 5.76
N ALA A 140 4.96 14.97 5.38
CA ALA A 140 5.36 13.57 5.40
C ALA A 140 5.30 13.01 6.83
N LEU A 141 5.88 13.73 7.79
CA LEU A 141 5.86 13.40 9.20
C LEU A 141 4.44 13.21 9.74
N GLU A 142 3.53 14.16 9.46
CA GLU A 142 2.14 14.10 9.90
C GLU A 142 1.44 12.84 9.37
N ASN A 143 1.58 12.55 8.07
CA ASN A 143 0.98 11.39 7.44
C ASN A 143 1.54 10.07 7.98
N PHE A 144 2.86 9.96 8.17
CA PHE A 144 3.47 8.76 8.72
C PHE A 144 3.10 8.53 10.19
N LYS A 145 2.97 9.59 10.99
CA LYS A 145 2.47 9.51 12.38
C LYS A 145 1.02 9.04 12.42
N ALA A 146 0.17 9.52 11.53
CA ALA A 146 -1.22 9.06 11.41
C ALA A 146 -1.33 7.61 10.93
N ALA A 147 -0.44 7.16 10.03
CA ALA A 147 -0.40 5.79 9.54
C ALA A 147 0.07 4.78 10.60
N ALA A 148 1.03 5.16 11.44
CA ALA A 148 1.71 4.26 12.38
C ALA A 148 0.78 3.41 13.27
N PRO A 149 -0.21 3.96 14.00
CA PRO A 149 -1.09 3.14 14.83
C PRO A 149 -1.98 2.21 14.01
N LEU A 150 -2.37 2.61 12.80
CA LEU A 150 -3.24 1.82 11.92
C LEU A 150 -2.51 0.61 11.31
N LEU A 151 -1.21 0.74 11.09
CA LEU A 151 -0.37 -0.31 10.51
C LEU A 151 0.25 -1.22 11.57
N LYS A 152 0.26 -0.83 12.85
CA LYS A 152 0.91 -1.55 13.94
C LYS A 152 0.58 -3.05 14.03
N PRO A 153 -0.64 -3.52 13.73
CA PRO A 153 -0.94 -4.96 13.72
C PRO A 153 -0.16 -5.78 12.68
N ASP A 154 0.34 -5.15 11.61
CA ASP A 154 1.07 -5.82 10.53
C ASP A 154 2.56 -5.40 10.54
N ALA A 155 3.44 -6.33 10.89
CA ALA A 155 4.87 -6.07 11.08
C ALA A 155 5.56 -5.50 9.83
N VAL A 156 5.15 -5.94 8.63
CA VAL A 156 5.78 -5.53 7.37
C VAL A 156 5.46 -4.08 7.03
N THR A 157 4.19 -3.72 7.06
CA THR A 157 3.72 -2.36 6.74
C THR A 157 4.05 -1.38 7.87
N TYR A 158 3.97 -1.81 9.14
CA TYR A 158 4.45 -1.01 10.27
C TYR A 158 5.94 -0.74 10.18
N GLY A 159 6.76 -1.77 9.94
CA GLY A 159 8.21 -1.63 9.80
C GLY A 159 8.60 -0.67 8.67
N ARG A 160 7.93 -0.78 7.51
CA ARG A 160 8.08 0.16 6.39
C ARG A 160 7.75 1.59 6.81
N ASN A 161 6.59 1.78 7.42
CA ASN A 161 6.12 3.12 7.80
C ASN A 161 7.04 3.77 8.85
N GLN A 162 7.47 3.01 9.85
CA GLN A 162 8.40 3.50 10.88
C GLN A 162 9.78 3.82 10.30
N TYR A 163 10.24 3.04 9.32
CA TYR A 163 11.47 3.34 8.59
C TYR A 163 11.33 4.68 7.85
N ARG A 164 10.28 4.85 7.04
CA ARG A 164 10.00 6.11 6.32
C ARG A 164 9.82 7.30 7.29
N LEU A 165 9.10 7.11 8.40
CA LEU A 165 8.93 8.10 9.47
C LEU A 165 10.28 8.56 10.04
N GLY A 166 11.19 7.60 10.29
CA GLY A 166 12.54 7.90 10.73
C GLY A 166 13.27 8.85 9.79
N PHE A 167 13.19 8.64 8.48
CA PHE A 167 13.81 9.54 7.49
C PHE A 167 13.16 10.92 7.45
N ALA A 168 11.83 11.01 7.52
CA ALA A 168 11.13 12.30 7.63
C ALA A 168 11.63 13.12 8.84
N LEU A 169 11.78 12.44 9.99
CA LEU A 169 12.30 13.04 11.22
C LEU A 169 13.77 13.46 11.10
N LEU A 170 14.61 12.68 10.41
CA LEU A 170 16.00 13.04 10.13
C LEU A 170 16.09 14.29 9.24
N ASN A 171 15.28 14.37 8.18
CA ASN A 171 15.23 15.55 7.31
C ASN A 171 14.85 16.82 8.09
N LEU A 172 13.98 16.69 9.09
CA LEU A 172 13.58 17.74 10.02
C LEU A 172 14.55 17.96 11.19
N LYS A 173 15.70 17.26 11.22
CA LYS A 173 16.70 17.30 12.31
C LYS A 173 16.15 16.91 13.69
N ARG A 174 15.06 16.16 13.75
CA ARG A 174 14.42 15.64 14.98
C ARG A 174 15.06 14.33 15.41
N ILE A 175 16.36 14.38 15.70
CA ILE A 175 17.20 13.19 15.89
C ILE A 175 16.68 12.20 16.95
N PRO A 176 16.24 12.63 18.16
CA PRO A 176 15.75 11.69 19.17
C PRO A 176 14.50 10.91 18.70
N GLU A 177 13.55 11.60 18.08
CA GLU A 177 12.34 10.97 17.53
C GLU A 177 12.67 10.05 16.36
N ALA A 178 13.60 10.45 15.49
CA ALA A 178 14.05 9.61 14.39
C ALA A 178 14.63 8.29 14.90
N ARG A 179 15.44 8.33 15.96
CA ARG A 179 15.98 7.11 16.59
C ARG A 179 14.89 6.23 17.17
N ALA A 180 13.86 6.81 17.79
CA ALA A 180 12.73 6.06 18.31
C ALA A 180 11.98 5.32 17.18
N ALA A 181 11.62 6.04 16.11
CA ALA A 181 10.94 5.45 14.95
C ALA A 181 11.79 4.35 14.27
N LEU A 182 13.09 4.58 14.06
CA LEU A 182 13.98 3.57 13.50
C LEU A 182 14.21 2.38 14.45
N THR A 183 14.04 2.56 15.76
CA THR A 183 14.10 1.47 16.74
C THR A 183 12.88 0.57 16.63
N GLU A 184 11.70 1.16 16.50
CA GLU A 184 10.45 0.44 16.22
C GLU A 184 10.53 -0.31 14.89
N ALA A 185 11.05 0.32 13.83
CA ALA A 185 11.25 -0.36 12.54
C ALA A 185 12.22 -1.56 12.64
N ALA A 186 13.22 -1.47 13.51
CA ALA A 186 14.21 -2.51 13.74
C ALA A 186 13.74 -3.64 14.69
N SER A 187 12.64 -3.46 15.43
CA SER A 187 12.16 -4.46 16.38
C SER A 187 11.22 -5.48 15.73
N VAL A 188 10.51 -5.10 14.68
CA VAL A 188 9.52 -5.95 14.01
C VAL A 188 10.11 -6.84 12.92
N ASP A 189 9.46 -7.98 12.65
CA ASP A 189 9.88 -8.90 11.58
C ASP A 189 9.45 -8.40 10.21
N SER A 190 10.34 -7.64 9.58
CA SER A 190 10.10 -7.03 8.27
C SER A 190 11.38 -6.92 7.45
N PRO A 191 11.26 -6.77 6.11
CA PRO A 191 12.39 -6.45 5.24
C PRO A 191 13.14 -5.16 5.63
N TYR A 192 12.51 -4.27 6.40
CA TYR A 192 13.09 -2.99 6.82
C TYR A 192 13.94 -3.09 8.08
N ARG A 193 13.91 -4.22 8.80
CA ARG A 193 14.66 -4.41 10.06
C ARG A 193 16.15 -4.07 9.90
N GLY A 194 16.82 -4.68 8.92
CA GLY A 194 18.25 -4.49 8.68
C GLY A 194 18.58 -3.05 8.24
N LEU A 195 17.75 -2.47 7.38
CA LEU A 195 17.90 -1.09 6.92
C LEU A 195 17.77 -0.09 8.08
N ALA A 196 16.80 -0.31 8.96
CA ALA A 196 16.57 0.52 10.14
C ALA A 196 17.74 0.44 11.14
N GLN A 197 18.27 -0.77 11.38
CA GLN A 197 19.45 -0.96 12.24
C GLN A 197 20.67 -0.18 11.71
N GLN A 198 20.89 -0.17 10.40
CA GLN A 198 21.98 0.60 9.78
C GLN A 198 21.73 2.11 9.89
N ALA A 199 20.51 2.57 9.61
CA ALA A 199 20.14 3.98 9.71
C ALA A 199 20.33 4.54 11.13
N ARG A 200 20.03 3.75 12.17
CA ARG A 200 20.26 4.11 13.58
C ARG A 200 21.73 4.38 13.90
N LYS A 201 22.65 3.60 13.33
CA LYS A 201 24.09 3.77 13.55
C LYS A 201 24.64 5.06 12.93
N LYS A 202 24.04 5.51 11.82
CA LYS A 202 24.45 6.73 11.12
C LYS A 202 23.87 8.00 11.74
N SER A 203 22.78 7.87 12.49
CA SER A 203 22.20 8.98 13.25
C SER A 203 22.76 9.10 14.67
N SER A 204 23.67 8.20 15.08
CA SER A 204 24.49 8.16 16.31
C SER A 204 25.32 9.41 16.54
#